data_AF-A0AAV4AQJ4-F1
#
_entry.id   AF-A0AAV4AQJ4-F1
#
_cell.length_a   1.000
_cell.length_b   1.000
_cell.length_c   1.000
_cell.angle_alpha   90.00
_cell.angle_beta   90.00
_cell.angle_gamma   90.00
#
_symmetry.space_group_name_H-M   'P 1'
#
loop_
_entity.id
_entity.type
_entity.pdbx_description
1 polymer ?
#
loop_
_entity_poly.entity_id
_entity_poly.type
_entity_poly.pdbx_seq_one_letter_code
_entity_poly.pdbx_strand_id
1 'polypeptide(L)'
;DIAQGLGSPSCGKDIGRFLTFGQNMRKSSALALRKDVPQEERYIVPRSTPPPSSADDPLATPLLRRLPYRIRPKPVPTTVISLLQLEVQAIFPKFRRSIMSSVEALFAALTLALIAGAANARFNTSYDRNFRVACPGGQILKAIYSVHNNGKEDRAWRLNCDEAPNEASIPTCLWTGYVNDWDGPVSFMCPSNYVMTGMGSYHNNRVEDRRFRFKCCTQRGYKTSSCSITFYENSWDGMLQYTVPNGKAIVGTTSEHNNRYEDRRFKFIVCDFGQLVPAS
;
A
#
# COMPACT_ATOMS: atom_id res chain seq x y z
N ASP A 1 -4.14 -64.77 -7.33
CA ASP A 1 -5.53 -65.09 -7.67
C ASP A 1 -6.34 -65.41 -6.44
N ILE A 2 -7.60 -64.98 -6.49
CA ILE A 2 -8.73 -65.25 -5.62
C ILE A 2 -8.83 -64.41 -4.34
N ALA A 3 -9.97 -63.73 -4.29
CA ALA A 3 -10.42 -62.77 -3.31
C ALA A 3 -11.37 -63.41 -2.28
N GLN A 4 -11.72 -62.57 -1.30
CA GLN A 4 -12.94 -62.55 -0.48
C GLN A 4 -12.91 -63.27 0.89
N GLY A 5 -13.02 -62.44 1.94
CA GLY A 5 -14.24 -62.39 2.74
C GLY A 5 -14.24 -63.13 4.07
N LEU A 6 -13.97 -62.43 5.18
CA LEU A 6 -14.43 -62.72 6.55
C LEU A 6 -14.48 -61.35 7.27
N GLY A 7 -15.56 -60.86 7.88
CA GLY A 7 -16.46 -61.53 8.81
C GLY A 7 -16.04 -61.22 10.26
N SER A 8 -16.44 -60.08 10.82
CA SER A 8 -16.53 -59.86 12.28
C SER A 8 -17.65 -60.77 12.85
N PRO A 9 -17.72 -61.18 14.14
CA PRO A 9 -17.47 -60.33 15.33
C PRO A 9 -16.98 -61.04 16.63
N SER A 10 -16.92 -60.26 17.73
CA SER A 10 -16.98 -60.66 19.16
C SER A 10 -15.71 -61.25 19.80
N CYS A 11 -15.47 -61.28 21.12
CA CYS A 11 -15.82 -60.50 22.32
C CYS A 11 -15.12 -61.26 23.48
N GLY A 12 -14.55 -60.56 24.48
CA GLY A 12 -14.03 -61.14 25.74
C GLY A 12 -12.60 -61.70 25.63
N LYS A 13 -11.80 -61.82 26.69
CA LYS A 13 -11.88 -61.55 28.13
C LYS A 13 -10.48 -61.95 28.65
N ASP A 14 -9.82 -61.15 29.48
CA ASP A 14 -8.74 -61.52 30.43
C ASP A 14 -8.37 -60.21 31.17
N ILE A 15 -8.63 -59.93 32.45
CA ILE A 15 -8.55 -60.61 33.76
C ILE A 15 -7.11 -60.93 34.22
N GLY A 16 -6.62 -60.12 35.18
CA GLY A 16 -5.43 -60.34 36.02
C GLY A 16 -4.81 -58.99 36.43
N ARG A 17 -5.31 -58.24 37.42
CA ARG A 17 -5.30 -58.39 38.90
C ARG A 17 -3.89 -58.29 39.53
N PHE A 18 -3.84 -57.52 40.64
CA PHE A 18 -2.75 -57.29 41.64
C PHE A 18 -1.84 -56.06 41.35
N LEU A 19 -1.67 -55.05 42.21
CA LEU A 19 -1.87 -54.86 43.66
C LEU A 19 -2.23 -53.40 44.03
N THR A 20 -3.01 -53.30 45.09
CA THR A 20 -3.42 -52.15 45.91
C THR A 20 -2.25 -51.43 46.62
N PHE A 21 -2.35 -50.11 46.83
CA PHE A 21 -2.54 -49.47 48.16
C PHE A 21 -2.45 -47.93 48.05
N GLY A 22 -3.37 -47.21 48.73
CA GLY A 22 -3.28 -45.77 48.91
C GLY A 22 -4.61 -45.02 48.74
N GLN A 23 -5.57 -45.26 49.63
CA GLN A 23 -6.73 -44.39 49.81
C GLN A 23 -6.30 -43.06 50.43
N ASN A 24 -6.76 -41.93 49.86
CA ASN A 24 -7.45 -40.94 50.67
C ASN A 24 -8.41 -40.11 49.83
N MET A 25 -9.67 -40.17 50.26
CA MET A 25 -10.83 -39.55 49.64
C MET A 25 -10.82 -38.03 49.78
N ARG A 26 -11.36 -37.32 48.77
CA ARG A 26 -12.46 -36.36 48.93
C ARG A 26 -13.15 -36.11 47.58
N LYS A 27 -14.41 -36.57 47.51
CA LYS A 27 -15.63 -35.98 46.89
C LYS A 27 -15.47 -35.16 45.60
N SER A 28 -16.30 -35.25 44.56
CA SER A 28 -17.47 -36.07 44.20
C SER A 28 -17.83 -35.63 42.77
N SER A 29 -18.25 -36.59 41.95
CA SER A 29 -19.29 -36.47 40.88
C SER A 29 -19.08 -35.40 39.79
N ALA A 30 -18.67 -35.78 38.56
CA ALA A 30 -19.54 -36.20 37.44
C ALA A 30 -20.48 -35.06 36.97
N LEU A 31 -20.62 -34.66 35.70
CA LEU A 31 -20.33 -35.22 34.38
C LEU A 31 -20.78 -34.11 33.40
N ALA A 32 -20.00 -33.75 32.38
CA ALA A 32 -20.53 -33.28 31.08
C ALA A 32 -19.41 -32.99 30.08
N LEU A 33 -19.38 -33.78 29.01
CA LEU A 33 -18.66 -33.49 27.77
C LEU A 33 -19.21 -32.19 27.14
N ARG A 34 -18.33 -31.21 26.90
CA ARG A 34 -18.51 -30.20 25.85
C ARG A 34 -17.19 -29.93 25.14
N LYS A 35 -17.29 -29.87 23.81
CA LYS A 35 -16.24 -29.45 22.88
C LYS A 35 -15.98 -27.97 23.11
N ASP A 36 -14.75 -27.59 23.43
CA ASP A 36 -14.35 -26.18 23.48
C ASP A 36 -13.30 -25.88 22.41
N VAL A 37 -13.71 -24.97 21.54
CA VAL A 37 -12.97 -24.29 20.47
C VAL A 37 -12.00 -23.29 21.14
N PRO A 38 -10.74 -23.13 20.68
CA PRO A 38 -9.84 -22.13 21.26
C PRO A 38 -10.39 -20.72 21.02
N GLN A 39 -10.45 -19.91 22.08
CA GLN A 39 -10.92 -18.54 22.03
C GLN A 39 -10.02 -17.66 21.15
N GLU A 40 -10.67 -16.82 20.34
CA GLU A 40 -10.05 -15.67 19.67
C GLU A 40 -9.42 -14.74 20.72
N GLU A 41 -8.11 -14.50 20.60
CA GLU A 41 -7.47 -13.34 21.20
C GLU A 41 -8.06 -12.07 20.55
N ARG A 42 -8.94 -11.39 21.29
CA ARG A 42 -9.40 -10.05 20.92
C ARG A 42 -8.21 -9.10 20.96
N TYR A 43 -7.79 -8.63 19.80
CA TYR A 43 -6.85 -7.51 19.71
C TYR A 43 -7.51 -6.26 20.31
N ILE A 44 -7.09 -5.90 21.52
CA ILE A 44 -7.53 -4.67 22.19
C ILE A 44 -6.77 -3.52 21.52
N VAL A 45 -7.48 -2.75 20.67
CA VAL A 45 -6.97 -1.47 20.16
C VAL A 45 -6.96 -0.47 21.34
N PRO A 46 -5.81 0.15 21.69
CA PRO A 46 -5.79 1.19 22.70
C PRO A 46 -6.63 2.38 22.23
N ARG A 47 -7.57 2.84 23.07
CA ARG A 47 -8.34 4.06 22.83
C ARG A 47 -7.39 5.26 22.93
N SER A 48 -6.90 5.74 21.79
CA SER A 48 -6.19 7.01 21.73
C SER A 48 -7.18 8.16 21.94
N THR A 49 -6.88 9.01 22.92
CA THR A 49 -7.60 10.26 23.17
C THR A 49 -7.45 11.18 21.95
N PRO A 50 -8.53 11.82 21.46
CA PRO A 50 -8.42 12.76 20.36
C PRO A 50 -7.65 14.01 20.80
N PRO A 51 -6.67 14.51 20.03
CA PRO A 51 -6.04 15.80 20.28
C PRO A 51 -6.98 16.95 19.87
N PRO A 52 -6.81 18.14 20.49
CA PRO A 52 -7.77 19.24 20.36
C PRO A 52 -7.84 19.78 18.94
N SER A 53 -9.05 20.19 18.57
CA SER A 53 -9.38 20.85 17.32
C SER A 53 -8.60 22.16 17.16
N SER A 54 -8.09 22.37 15.95
CA SER A 54 -7.46 23.59 15.47
C SER A 54 -8.36 24.83 15.63
N ALA A 55 -7.91 25.80 16.41
CA ALA A 55 -8.26 27.22 16.24
C ALA A 55 -7.14 28.09 16.85
N ASP A 56 -6.70 29.07 16.05
CA ASP A 56 -6.05 30.33 16.41
C ASP A 56 -4.60 30.33 16.95
N ASP A 57 -3.65 30.73 16.09
CA ASP A 57 -2.41 31.41 16.51
C ASP A 57 -2.09 32.57 15.56
N PRO A 58 -2.30 33.84 15.96
CA PRO A 58 -1.80 35.00 15.25
C PRO A 58 -0.51 35.54 15.90
N LEU A 59 0.44 35.92 15.05
CA LEU A 59 1.74 36.56 15.32
C LEU A 59 2.94 35.65 15.60
N ALA A 60 3.66 35.33 14.52
CA ALA A 60 5.12 35.27 14.56
C ALA A 60 5.70 36.01 13.35
N THR A 61 6.06 37.28 13.57
CA THR A 61 6.83 38.11 12.64
C THR A 61 8.27 37.59 12.56
N PRO A 62 8.89 37.36 11.39
CA PRO A 62 10.29 37.02 11.33
C PRO A 62 11.16 38.28 11.14
N LEU A 63 12.05 38.54 12.09
CA LEU A 63 13.18 39.43 11.88
C LEU A 63 14.18 38.75 10.92
N LEU A 64 14.23 39.25 9.69
CA LEU A 64 15.19 38.85 8.66
C LEU A 64 16.62 39.27 9.06
N ARG A 65 17.40 38.35 9.62
CA ARG A 65 18.87 38.47 9.63
C ARG A 65 19.40 37.88 8.32
N ARG A 66 19.80 38.75 7.38
CA ARG A 66 20.49 38.38 6.14
C ARG A 66 21.91 37.88 6.48
N LEU A 67 22.19 36.61 6.22
CA LEU A 67 23.56 36.10 6.05
C LEU A 67 23.86 35.95 4.56
N PRO A 68 25.04 36.36 4.06
CA PRO A 68 25.37 36.22 2.64
C PRO A 68 26.00 34.84 2.41
N TYR A 69 25.19 33.83 2.08
CA TYR A 69 25.73 32.58 1.52
C TYR A 69 25.45 32.53 0.01
N ARG A 70 26.47 32.88 -0.77
CA ARG A 70 26.45 32.83 -2.23
C ARG A 70 26.74 31.39 -2.67
N ILE A 71 25.70 30.59 -2.88
CA ILE A 71 25.83 29.26 -3.48
C ILE A 71 26.15 29.45 -4.97
N ARG A 72 27.38 29.13 -5.37
CA ARG A 72 27.72 28.93 -6.79
C ARG A 72 27.22 27.54 -7.21
N PRO A 73 26.40 27.42 -8.28
CA PRO A 73 26.07 26.11 -8.82
C PRO A 73 27.34 25.44 -9.35
N LYS A 74 27.59 24.18 -8.95
CA LYS A 74 28.63 23.35 -9.54
C LYS A 74 28.19 22.92 -10.96
N PRO A 75 29.09 22.91 -11.96
CA PRO A 75 28.74 22.48 -13.31
C PRO A 75 28.44 20.97 -13.32
N VAL A 76 27.31 20.61 -13.91
CA VAL A 76 26.96 19.22 -14.19
C VAL A 76 27.84 18.72 -15.34
N PRO A 77 28.48 17.53 -15.24
CA PRO A 77 29.29 16.98 -16.33
C PRO A 77 28.42 16.64 -17.55
N THR A 78 28.71 17.28 -18.68
CA THR A 78 27.98 17.18 -19.96
C THR A 78 28.32 15.91 -20.75
N THR A 79 28.33 14.74 -20.12
CA THR A 79 28.78 13.49 -20.78
C THR A 79 27.83 12.31 -20.59
N VAL A 80 26.51 12.55 -20.68
CA VAL A 80 25.54 11.47 -20.95
C VAL A 80 24.42 11.85 -21.93
N ILE A 81 24.56 12.96 -22.66
CA ILE A 81 23.75 13.28 -23.84
C ILE A 81 24.66 13.23 -25.07
N SER A 82 25.33 12.10 -25.30
CA SER A 82 26.18 11.87 -26.49
C SER A 82 26.20 10.40 -26.94
N LEU A 83 25.15 9.62 -26.67
CA LEU A 83 25.02 8.23 -27.16
C LEU A 83 23.63 7.86 -27.70
N LEU A 84 22.74 8.83 -27.92
CA LEU A 84 21.51 8.66 -28.72
C LEU A 84 21.56 9.51 -30.02
N GLN A 85 22.76 9.86 -30.46
CA GLN A 85 22.96 10.74 -31.62
C GLN A 85 23.97 10.25 -32.65
N LEU A 86 24.38 8.98 -32.54
CA LEU A 86 25.21 8.30 -33.52
C LEU A 86 24.52 7.02 -33.96
N GLU A 87 23.45 7.15 -34.76
CA GLU A 87 23.06 6.14 -35.76
C GLU A 87 21.96 6.59 -36.76
N VAL A 88 21.47 7.84 -36.73
CA VAL A 88 20.50 8.31 -37.74
C VAL A 88 21.14 9.13 -38.89
N GLN A 89 22.45 9.36 -38.87
CA GLN A 89 23.12 10.17 -39.91
C GLN A 89 23.65 9.38 -41.12
N ALA A 90 23.35 8.09 -41.26
CA ALA A 90 23.82 7.28 -42.38
C ALA A 90 22.74 6.89 -43.42
N ILE A 91 21.53 7.47 -43.40
CA ILE A 91 20.44 7.05 -44.32
C ILE A 91 19.83 8.17 -45.18
N PHE A 92 20.13 9.45 -44.94
CA PHE A 92 19.63 10.52 -45.83
C PHE A 92 20.77 11.09 -46.69
N PRO A 93 20.88 10.69 -47.98
CA PRO A 93 21.83 11.32 -48.88
C PRO A 93 21.38 12.76 -49.10
N LYS A 94 22.36 13.66 -49.27
CA LYS A 94 22.22 15.06 -49.66
C LYS A 94 20.99 15.30 -50.55
N PHE A 95 19.87 15.70 -49.95
CA PHE A 95 18.68 16.12 -50.68
C PHE A 95 18.49 17.62 -50.48
N ARG A 96 18.25 18.30 -51.61
CA ARG A 96 18.00 19.74 -51.77
C ARG A 96 17.19 20.35 -50.62
N ARG A 97 17.43 21.63 -50.34
CA ARG A 97 16.49 22.53 -49.62
C ARG A 97 15.14 22.52 -50.36
N SER A 98 14.29 21.56 -50.03
CA SER A 98 12.89 21.52 -50.43
C SER A 98 12.10 22.15 -49.30
N ILE A 99 11.19 23.05 -49.65
CA ILE A 99 10.25 23.67 -48.71
C ILE A 99 9.49 22.51 -48.06
N MET A 100 9.67 22.33 -46.75
CA MET A 100 8.93 21.33 -45.98
C MET A 100 7.44 21.56 -46.24
N SER A 101 6.73 20.51 -46.65
CA SER A 101 5.32 20.65 -46.96
C SER A 101 4.57 21.09 -45.70
N SER A 102 3.55 21.94 -45.84
CA SER A 102 2.71 22.36 -44.72
C SER A 102 2.12 21.17 -43.95
N VAL A 103 1.99 20.01 -44.62
CA VAL A 103 1.54 18.75 -44.03
C VAL A 103 2.62 18.11 -43.12
N GLU A 104 3.88 18.13 -43.53
CA GLU A 104 5.00 17.58 -42.74
C GLU A 104 5.28 18.43 -41.50
N ALA A 105 5.19 19.75 -41.65
CA ALA A 105 5.28 20.69 -40.53
C ALA A 105 4.16 20.48 -39.52
N LEU A 106 2.93 20.24 -39.99
CA LEU A 106 1.77 19.97 -39.13
C LEU A 106 1.93 18.64 -38.40
N PHE A 107 2.42 17.59 -39.08
CA PHE A 107 2.64 16.28 -38.46
C PHE A 107 3.76 16.32 -37.41
N ALA A 108 4.84 17.06 -37.68
CA ALA A 108 5.90 17.31 -36.70
C ALA A 108 5.39 18.11 -35.49
N ALA A 109 4.52 19.11 -35.71
CA ALA A 109 3.91 19.87 -34.62
C ALA A 109 2.92 19.03 -33.79
N LEU A 110 2.11 18.17 -34.44
CA LEU A 110 1.16 17.29 -33.76
C LEU A 110 1.88 16.22 -32.94
N THR A 111 2.93 15.63 -33.49
CA THR A 111 3.77 14.65 -32.77
C THR A 111 4.49 15.28 -31.58
N LEU A 112 5.03 16.50 -31.74
CA LEU A 112 5.66 17.23 -30.63
C LEU A 112 4.64 17.61 -29.53
N ALA A 113 3.41 18.01 -29.91
CA ALA A 113 2.34 18.30 -28.96
C ALA A 113 1.86 17.04 -28.20
N LEU A 114 1.77 15.89 -28.87
CA LEU A 114 1.47 14.59 -28.25
C LEU A 114 2.57 14.16 -27.27
N ILE A 115 3.85 14.33 -27.64
CA ILE A 115 5.00 14.02 -26.78
C ILE A 115 5.05 14.97 -25.57
N ALA A 116 4.76 16.26 -25.76
CA ALA A 116 4.71 17.24 -24.67
C ALA A 116 3.53 17.00 -23.71
N GLY A 117 2.41 16.47 -24.19
CA GLY A 117 1.24 16.11 -23.36
C GLY A 117 1.44 14.87 -22.49
N ALA A 118 2.40 13.99 -22.83
CA ALA A 118 2.63 12.72 -22.14
C ALA A 118 3.54 12.85 -20.89
N ALA A 119 4.26 13.96 -20.73
CA ALA A 119 5.29 14.10 -19.71
C ALA A 119 4.88 15.13 -18.64
N ASN A 120 3.97 14.75 -17.74
CA ASN A 120 3.91 15.28 -16.37
C ASN A 120 2.92 14.46 -15.54
N ALA A 121 3.40 13.34 -15.01
CA ALA A 121 2.76 12.61 -13.92
C ALA A 121 2.64 13.51 -12.67
N ARG A 122 1.56 14.30 -12.56
CA ARG A 122 1.35 15.22 -11.42
C ARG A 122 1.07 14.45 -10.13
N PHE A 123 1.86 14.70 -9.09
CA PHE A 123 1.57 14.21 -7.73
C PHE A 123 0.26 14.81 -7.22
N ASN A 124 -0.52 14.03 -6.45
CA ASN A 124 -1.75 14.52 -5.80
C ASN A 124 -1.45 15.31 -4.53
N THR A 125 -0.19 15.32 -4.09
CA THR A 125 0.26 15.86 -2.81
C THR A 125 1.58 16.60 -2.98
N SER A 126 2.01 17.33 -1.95
CA SER A 126 3.26 18.07 -1.93
C SER A 126 4.08 17.70 -0.69
N TYR A 127 5.41 17.90 -0.78
CA TYR A 127 6.32 17.74 0.35
C TYR A 127 5.96 18.68 1.52
N ASP A 128 6.28 18.27 2.74
CA ASP A 128 6.02 18.91 4.03
C ASP A 128 4.54 19.22 4.32
N ARG A 129 3.64 18.78 3.44
CA ARG A 129 2.21 19.04 3.58
C ARG A 129 1.47 17.80 4.04
N ASN A 130 0.49 18.06 4.88
CA ASN A 130 -0.52 17.10 5.25
C ASN A 130 -1.43 16.87 4.06
N PHE A 131 -1.86 15.63 3.86
CA PHE A 131 -2.80 15.31 2.81
C PHE A 131 -3.82 14.28 3.27
N ARG A 132 -4.92 14.25 2.53
CA ARG A 132 -5.96 13.24 2.63
C ARG A 132 -6.52 13.01 1.23
N VAL A 133 -6.04 11.97 0.56
CA VAL A 133 -6.45 11.63 -0.80
C VAL A 133 -7.28 10.35 -0.74
N ALA A 134 -8.42 10.35 -1.42
CA ALA A 134 -9.28 9.19 -1.58
C ALA A 134 -9.76 9.10 -3.01
N CYS A 135 -9.99 7.87 -3.47
CA CYS A 135 -10.64 7.62 -4.73
C CYS A 135 -12.07 8.17 -4.72
N PRO A 136 -12.54 8.70 -5.87
CA PRO A 136 -13.94 8.98 -6.11
C PRO A 136 -14.86 7.78 -5.81
N GLY A 137 -16.15 8.04 -5.68
CA GLY A 137 -17.14 6.96 -5.49
C GLY A 137 -17.09 5.95 -6.65
N GLY A 138 -17.22 4.66 -6.33
CA GLY A 138 -17.11 3.58 -7.31
C GLY A 138 -15.68 3.17 -7.67
N GLN A 139 -14.67 3.95 -7.27
CA GLN A 139 -13.27 3.69 -7.64
C GLN A 139 -12.43 3.10 -6.50
N ILE A 140 -11.44 2.30 -6.87
CA ILE A 140 -10.46 1.68 -5.96
C ILE A 140 -9.03 2.12 -6.31
N LEU A 141 -8.11 2.01 -5.35
CA LEU A 141 -6.69 2.27 -5.61
C LEU A 141 -6.12 1.21 -6.55
N LYS A 142 -5.52 1.65 -7.66
CA LYS A 142 -4.88 0.78 -8.66
C LYS A 142 -3.40 1.02 -8.84
N ALA A 143 -2.88 2.18 -8.43
CA ALA A 143 -1.44 2.36 -8.34
C ALA A 143 -1.06 3.41 -7.29
N ILE A 144 0.13 3.24 -6.72
CA ILE A 144 0.73 4.16 -5.76
C ILE A 144 2.13 4.49 -6.27
N TYR A 145 2.38 5.78 -6.45
CA TYR A 145 3.69 6.31 -6.80
C TYR A 145 4.13 7.30 -5.73
N SER A 146 5.42 7.27 -5.39
CA SER A 146 5.99 8.25 -4.49
C SER A 146 7.46 8.50 -4.77
N VAL A 147 7.88 9.75 -4.63
CA VAL A 147 9.27 10.18 -4.77
C VAL A 147 9.69 10.88 -3.48
N HIS A 148 10.85 10.52 -2.97
CA HIS A 148 11.49 11.15 -1.82
C HIS A 148 12.35 12.35 -2.26
N ASN A 149 12.52 13.31 -1.37
CA ASN A 149 13.39 14.44 -1.55
C ASN A 149 14.27 14.64 -0.32
N ASN A 150 15.58 14.40 -0.45
CA ASN A 150 16.56 14.55 0.65
C ASN A 150 16.69 15.98 1.19
N GLY A 151 16.24 17.01 0.47
CA GLY A 151 16.24 18.38 1.01
C GLY A 151 15.08 18.64 1.96
N LYS A 152 14.01 17.86 1.83
CA LYS A 152 12.80 17.91 2.64
C LYS A 152 12.69 16.74 3.62
N GLU A 153 13.48 15.70 3.38
CA GLU A 153 13.39 14.40 4.03
C GLU A 153 11.95 13.88 4.06
N ASP A 154 11.31 14.01 2.90
CA ASP A 154 9.89 13.76 2.77
C ASP A 154 9.54 13.19 1.39
N ARG A 155 8.37 12.54 1.34
CA ARG A 155 7.80 11.92 0.16
C ARG A 155 6.59 12.67 -0.37
N ALA A 156 6.58 12.93 -1.68
CA ALA A 156 5.38 13.32 -2.42
C ALA A 156 4.70 12.06 -2.99
N TRP A 157 3.37 12.08 -3.05
CA TRP A 157 2.52 10.93 -3.34
C TRP A 157 1.56 11.17 -4.49
N ARG A 158 1.39 10.14 -5.31
CA ARG A 158 0.39 10.04 -6.35
C ARG A 158 -0.37 8.72 -6.21
N LEU A 159 -1.66 8.82 -5.93
CA LEU A 159 -2.59 7.72 -5.81
C LEU A 159 -3.46 7.70 -7.05
N ASN A 160 -3.31 6.66 -7.87
CA ASN A 160 -4.13 6.48 -9.04
C ASN A 160 -5.29 5.56 -8.71
N CYS A 161 -6.48 6.04 -9.05
CA CYS A 161 -7.73 5.35 -8.87
C CYS A 161 -8.26 4.89 -10.23
N ASP A 162 -9.01 3.80 -10.21
CA ASP A 162 -9.74 3.31 -11.37
C ASP A 162 -11.08 2.74 -10.91
N GLU A 163 -12.00 2.55 -11.86
CA GLU A 163 -13.28 1.94 -11.58
C GLU A 163 -13.11 0.57 -10.94
N ALA A 164 -13.94 0.28 -9.93
CA ALA A 164 -13.98 -1.05 -9.39
C ALA A 164 -14.48 -2.05 -10.47
N PRO A 165 -13.95 -3.28 -10.50
CA PRO A 165 -14.33 -4.26 -11.51
C PRO A 165 -15.84 -4.54 -11.51
N ASN A 166 -16.41 -4.80 -12.69
CA ASN A 166 -17.82 -5.14 -12.97
C ASN A 166 -18.85 -4.41 -12.08
N GLU A 167 -18.82 -3.07 -12.10
CA GLU A 167 -19.80 -2.19 -11.43
C GLU A 167 -19.91 -2.38 -9.92
N ALA A 168 -18.86 -2.90 -9.30
CA ALA A 168 -18.84 -3.12 -7.87
C ALA A 168 -19.09 -1.80 -7.12
N SER A 169 -20.23 -1.74 -6.41
CA SER A 169 -20.68 -0.54 -5.71
C SER A 169 -20.06 -0.47 -4.32
N ILE A 170 -19.49 0.69 -3.97
CA ILE A 170 -18.79 0.97 -2.70
C ILE A 170 -19.75 1.68 -1.72
N PRO A 171 -20.50 0.96 -0.86
CA PRO A 171 -21.55 1.56 -0.04
C PRO A 171 -21.06 2.14 1.28
N THR A 172 -20.03 1.52 1.90
CA THR A 172 -19.57 1.88 3.25
C THR A 172 -18.08 2.10 3.24
N CYS A 173 -17.65 3.24 3.78
CA CYS A 173 -16.25 3.61 3.90
C CYS A 173 -15.96 4.12 5.31
N LEU A 174 -14.77 3.79 5.81
CA LEU A 174 -14.26 4.32 7.07
C LEU A 174 -12.82 4.79 6.90
N TRP A 175 -12.51 5.90 7.55
CA TRP A 175 -11.13 6.32 7.75
C TRP A 175 -10.65 5.80 9.10
N THR A 176 -9.44 5.27 9.12
CA THR A 176 -8.78 4.93 10.38
C THR A 176 -8.31 6.19 11.11
N GLY A 177 -7.94 6.02 12.38
CA GLY A 177 -6.97 6.90 13.03
C GLY A 177 -5.59 6.77 12.38
N TYR A 178 -4.60 7.51 12.89
CA TYR A 178 -3.21 7.26 12.51
C TYR A 178 -2.77 5.90 13.03
N VAL A 179 -2.15 5.09 12.17
CA VAL A 179 -1.88 3.66 12.43
C VAL A 179 -0.43 3.38 12.84
N ASN A 180 0.41 4.40 12.85
CA ASN A 180 1.80 4.33 13.31
C ASN A 180 2.14 5.58 14.12
N ASP A 181 3.21 5.49 14.90
CA ASP A 181 3.89 6.62 15.51
C ASP A 181 5.11 7.03 14.67
N TRP A 182 5.74 8.15 15.03
CA TRP A 182 6.95 8.64 14.39
C TRP A 182 8.08 7.63 14.49
N ASP A 183 8.87 7.49 13.42
CA ASP A 183 9.96 6.51 13.22
C ASP A 183 9.50 5.04 13.35
N GLY A 184 8.25 4.83 13.75
CA GLY A 184 7.63 3.54 13.93
C GLY A 184 7.17 2.94 12.60
N PRO A 185 7.08 1.61 12.54
CA PRO A 185 6.60 0.94 11.35
C PRO A 185 5.11 1.20 11.13
N VAL A 186 4.70 1.19 9.87
CA VAL A 186 3.29 0.96 9.53
C VAL A 186 3.09 -0.54 9.43
N SER A 187 2.08 -1.08 10.10
CA SER A 187 1.60 -2.44 9.87
C SER A 187 0.08 -2.43 9.94
N PHE A 188 -0.56 -2.34 8.77
CA PHE A 188 -2.00 -2.12 8.70
C PHE A 188 -2.64 -2.93 7.57
N MET A 189 -3.78 -3.53 7.90
CA MET A 189 -4.68 -4.19 6.96
C MET A 189 -6.11 -3.74 7.25
N CYS A 190 -6.88 -3.46 6.20
CA CYS A 190 -8.29 -3.18 6.28
C CYS A 190 -9.06 -4.38 6.87
N PRO A 191 -10.25 -4.16 7.46
CA PRO A 191 -11.12 -5.25 7.89
C PRO A 191 -11.43 -6.23 6.75
N SER A 192 -11.82 -7.45 7.09
CA SER A 192 -12.16 -8.49 6.11
C SER A 192 -13.19 -7.99 5.08
N ASN A 193 -12.93 -8.22 3.79
CA ASN A 193 -13.73 -7.78 2.64
C ASN A 193 -13.76 -6.26 2.41
N TYR A 194 -12.89 -5.50 3.06
CA TYR A 194 -12.67 -4.10 2.73
C TYR A 194 -11.41 -3.97 1.86
N VAL A 195 -11.45 -3.01 0.93
CA VAL A 195 -10.30 -2.61 0.13
C VAL A 195 -9.87 -1.20 0.49
N MET A 196 -8.57 -0.92 0.33
CA MET A 196 -8.02 0.41 0.57
C MET A 196 -8.36 1.33 -0.61
N THR A 197 -9.01 2.45 -0.33
CA THR A 197 -9.47 3.42 -1.33
C THR A 197 -8.93 4.82 -1.08
N GLY A 198 -8.02 4.98 -0.13
CA GLY A 198 -7.43 6.28 0.18
C GLY A 198 -6.35 6.20 1.24
N MET A 199 -5.53 7.24 1.26
CA MET A 199 -4.44 7.41 2.19
C MET A 199 -4.38 8.87 2.63
N GLY A 200 -4.17 9.09 3.92
CA GLY A 200 -3.94 10.38 4.49
C GLY A 200 -2.68 10.32 5.34
N SER A 201 -1.94 11.42 5.36
CA SER A 201 -0.71 11.49 6.12
C SER A 201 -0.46 12.91 6.58
N TYR A 202 0.28 13.04 7.68
CA TYR A 202 0.83 14.30 8.13
C TYR A 202 2.32 14.17 8.39
N HIS A 203 3.07 15.20 8.01
CA HIS A 203 4.52 15.28 8.10
C HIS A 203 4.95 16.14 9.30
N ASN A 204 6.11 15.86 9.88
CA ASN A 204 6.70 16.71 10.90
C ASN A 204 8.19 16.96 10.62
N ASN A 205 8.53 18.19 10.26
CA ASN A 205 9.90 18.58 9.90
C ASN A 205 10.93 18.56 11.07
N ARG A 206 10.52 18.28 12.32
CA ARG A 206 11.50 18.06 13.40
C ARG A 206 11.91 16.61 13.51
N VAL A 207 11.03 15.71 13.09
CA VAL A 207 11.25 14.27 13.10
C VAL A 207 11.61 13.77 11.70
N GLU A 208 11.29 14.53 10.66
CA GLU A 208 11.49 14.18 9.24
C GLU A 208 10.83 12.84 8.88
N ASP A 209 9.58 12.73 9.33
CA ASP A 209 8.80 11.51 9.18
C ASP A 209 7.30 11.80 9.01
N ARG A 210 6.56 10.76 8.59
CA ARG A 210 5.13 10.75 8.33
C ARG A 210 4.38 9.76 9.21
N ARG A 211 3.24 10.20 9.73
CA ARG A 211 2.19 9.30 10.24
C ARG A 211 1.11 9.08 9.19
N PHE A 212 0.59 7.87 9.13
CA PHE A 212 -0.31 7.41 8.08
C PHE A 212 -1.66 6.99 8.64
N ARG A 213 -2.71 7.23 7.87
CA ARG A 213 -4.06 6.69 8.06
C ARG A 213 -4.64 6.30 6.73
N PHE A 214 -5.59 5.37 6.73
CA PHE A 214 -6.11 4.78 5.49
C PHE A 214 -7.62 4.85 5.45
N LYS A 215 -8.15 4.91 4.22
CA LYS A 215 -9.58 4.76 3.96
C LYS A 215 -9.83 3.33 3.48
N CYS A 216 -10.67 2.61 4.19
CA CYS A 216 -11.11 1.28 3.83
C CYS A 216 -12.58 1.35 3.44
N CYS A 217 -12.97 0.67 2.35
CA CYS A 217 -14.38 0.56 1.98
C CYS A 217 -14.80 -0.88 1.69
N THR A 218 -16.04 -1.21 2.04
CA THR A 218 -16.72 -2.45 1.62
C THR A 218 -17.03 -2.42 0.13
N GLN A 219 -17.25 -3.59 -0.45
CA GLN A 219 -17.79 -3.69 -1.78
C GLN A 219 -19.00 -4.62 -1.87
N ARG A 220 -20.12 -4.12 -2.39
CA ARG A 220 -21.32 -4.95 -2.56
C ARG A 220 -21.09 -5.96 -3.68
N GLY A 221 -21.38 -7.24 -3.40
CA GLY A 221 -21.25 -8.32 -4.38
C GLY A 221 -19.82 -8.78 -4.62
N TYR A 222 -18.85 -8.34 -3.83
CA TYR A 222 -17.42 -8.70 -3.97
C TYR A 222 -16.83 -9.12 -2.63
N LYS A 223 -15.77 -9.93 -2.70
CA LYS A 223 -14.96 -10.30 -1.54
C LYS A 223 -13.47 -10.27 -1.85
N THR A 224 -12.68 -10.20 -0.79
CA THR A 224 -11.23 -10.35 -0.84
C THR A 224 -10.85 -11.78 -0.47
N SER A 225 -9.92 -12.40 -1.19
CA SER A 225 -9.39 -13.72 -0.87
C SER A 225 -7.93 -13.86 -1.29
N SER A 226 -7.26 -14.95 -0.89
CA SER A 226 -5.91 -15.30 -1.36
C SER A 226 -4.91 -14.14 -1.26
N CYS A 227 -4.82 -13.55 -0.07
CA CYS A 227 -3.99 -12.37 0.16
C CYS A 227 -2.50 -12.73 0.24
N SER A 228 -1.65 -11.88 -0.32
CA SER A 228 -0.21 -11.95 -0.20
C SER A 228 0.38 -10.58 0.11
N ILE A 229 1.54 -10.59 0.77
CA ILE A 229 2.35 -9.38 0.95
C ILE A 229 3.42 -9.35 -0.14
N THR A 230 3.69 -8.16 -0.66
CA THR A 230 4.77 -7.97 -1.62
C THR A 230 6.15 -7.89 -0.94
N PHE A 231 7.22 -7.86 -1.74
CA PHE A 231 8.52 -7.41 -1.25
C PHE A 231 8.52 -5.88 -1.08
N TYR A 232 9.65 -5.31 -0.65
CA TYR A 232 9.76 -3.85 -0.65
C TYR A 232 9.67 -3.32 -2.09
N GLU A 233 8.70 -2.46 -2.33
CA GLU A 233 8.43 -1.83 -3.64
C GLU A 233 9.32 -0.60 -3.89
N ASN A 234 10.19 -0.26 -2.92
CA ASN A 234 11.22 0.76 -3.06
C ASN A 234 12.40 0.50 -2.13
N SER A 235 13.56 1.06 -2.50
CA SER A 235 14.70 1.25 -1.61
C SER A 235 14.57 2.59 -0.85
N TRP A 236 15.46 2.80 0.13
CA TRP A 236 15.69 4.12 0.73
C TRP A 236 16.07 5.15 -0.33
N ASP A 237 15.55 6.36 -0.19
CA ASP A 237 15.60 7.50 -1.13
C ASP A 237 15.07 7.16 -2.54
N GLY A 238 14.61 5.92 -2.71
CA GLY A 238 14.20 5.36 -3.99
C GLY A 238 12.76 5.75 -4.32
N MET A 239 12.47 5.77 -5.62
CA MET A 239 11.11 5.89 -6.10
C MET A 239 10.31 4.66 -5.69
N LEU A 240 9.12 4.91 -5.15
CA LEU A 240 8.07 3.92 -4.99
C LEU A 240 7.19 3.95 -6.22
N GLN A 241 7.02 2.80 -6.86
CA GLN A 241 6.14 2.63 -8.01
C GLN A 241 5.51 1.24 -7.96
N TYR A 242 4.24 1.21 -7.55
CA TYR A 242 3.49 -0.03 -7.46
C TYR A 242 2.16 0.07 -8.21
N THR A 243 1.89 -0.91 -9.07
CA THR A 243 0.62 -1.07 -9.78
C THR A 243 -0.03 -2.37 -9.36
N VAL A 244 -1.31 -2.29 -9.00
CA VAL A 244 -2.10 -3.43 -8.55
C VAL A 244 -2.39 -4.35 -9.73
N PRO A 245 -2.07 -5.65 -9.65
CA PRO A 245 -2.41 -6.59 -10.70
C PRO A 245 -3.92 -6.65 -11.01
N ASN A 246 -4.26 -7.13 -12.20
CA ASN A 246 -5.66 -7.34 -12.60
C ASN A 246 -6.35 -8.35 -11.68
N GLY A 247 -7.62 -8.11 -11.38
CA GLY A 247 -8.40 -8.97 -10.47
C GLY A 247 -7.98 -8.88 -9.00
N LYS A 248 -7.08 -7.95 -8.64
CA LYS A 248 -6.62 -7.76 -7.26
C LYS A 248 -6.89 -6.33 -6.75
N ALA A 249 -6.83 -6.19 -5.43
CA ALA A 249 -6.94 -4.91 -4.72
C ALA A 249 -5.93 -4.81 -3.58
N ILE A 250 -5.47 -3.59 -3.28
CA ILE A 250 -4.70 -3.32 -2.06
C ILE A 250 -5.66 -3.35 -0.88
N VAL A 251 -5.33 -4.15 0.13
CA VAL A 251 -6.09 -4.22 1.38
C VAL A 251 -5.28 -3.72 2.57
N GLY A 252 -3.97 -3.49 2.41
CA GLY A 252 -3.10 -3.10 3.50
C GLY A 252 -1.72 -2.66 3.02
N THR A 253 -0.92 -2.17 3.96
CA THR A 253 0.47 -1.79 3.70
C THR A 253 1.32 -2.02 4.95
N THR A 254 2.59 -2.29 4.71
CA THR A 254 3.62 -2.33 5.74
C THR A 254 4.75 -1.38 5.34
N SER A 255 5.30 -0.66 6.29
CA SER A 255 6.40 0.26 6.04
C SER A 255 7.36 0.30 7.22
N GLU A 256 8.63 0.54 6.94
CA GLU A 256 9.65 0.85 7.93
C GLU A 256 10.33 2.18 7.58
N HIS A 257 10.73 2.90 8.61
CA HIS A 257 11.50 4.15 8.54
C HIS A 257 12.96 3.89 8.89
N ASN A 258 13.85 4.75 8.39
CA ASN A 258 15.26 4.71 8.75
C ASN A 258 15.83 6.13 8.89
N ASN A 259 16.27 6.48 10.10
CA ASN A 259 16.77 7.82 10.45
C ASN A 259 18.06 8.22 9.69
N ARG A 260 18.81 7.28 9.10
CA ARG A 260 19.95 7.67 8.27
C ARG A 260 19.52 8.32 6.95
N TYR A 261 18.38 7.86 6.43
CA TYR A 261 17.81 8.32 5.17
C TYR A 261 16.64 9.29 5.39
N GLU A 262 16.11 9.35 6.62
CA GLU A 262 14.85 10.03 6.94
C GLU A 262 13.77 9.72 5.91
N ASP A 263 13.64 8.42 5.66
CA ASP A 263 12.84 7.89 4.58
C ASP A 263 12.17 6.58 4.96
N ARG A 264 11.14 6.24 4.20
CA ARG A 264 10.34 5.02 4.35
C ARG A 264 10.36 4.16 3.10
N ARG A 265 10.40 2.85 3.31
CA ARG A 265 10.13 1.85 2.27
C ARG A 265 8.85 1.08 2.55
N PHE A 266 8.19 0.63 1.49
CA PHE A 266 6.81 0.14 1.55
C PHE A 266 6.67 -1.26 0.96
N LYS A 267 5.82 -2.06 1.59
CA LYS A 267 5.21 -3.29 1.06
C LYS A 267 3.71 -3.09 1.00
N PHE A 268 3.04 -3.83 0.12
CA PHE A 268 1.59 -3.84 0.05
C PHE A 268 1.03 -5.22 0.34
N ILE A 269 -0.12 -5.25 1.01
CA ILE A 269 -0.92 -6.45 1.19
C ILE A 269 -2.02 -6.40 0.13
N VAL A 270 -2.06 -7.43 -0.70
CA VAL A 270 -2.83 -7.46 -1.94
C VAL A 270 -3.61 -8.76 -1.98
N CYS A 271 -4.92 -8.69 -2.25
CA CYS A 271 -5.79 -9.86 -2.32
C CYS A 271 -6.41 -9.98 -3.70
N ASP A 272 -6.80 -11.20 -4.06
CA ASP A 272 -7.81 -11.41 -5.10
C ASP A 272 -9.07 -10.63 -4.71
N PHE A 273 -9.68 -9.96 -5.69
CA PHE A 273 -10.87 -9.14 -5.51
C PHE A 273 -11.89 -9.53 -6.58
N GLY A 274 -12.77 -10.44 -6.21
CA GLY A 274 -13.68 -11.12 -7.13
C GLY A 274 -15.13 -11.04 -6.68
N GLN A 275 -16.02 -11.25 -7.64
CA GLN A 275 -17.46 -11.32 -7.38
C GLN A 275 -17.78 -12.47 -6.42
N LEU A 276 -18.71 -12.21 -5.52
CA LEU A 276 -19.49 -13.26 -4.91
C LEU A 276 -20.38 -13.83 -6.00
N VAL A 277 -20.10 -15.05 -6.46
CA VAL A 277 -21.04 -15.78 -7.31
C VAL A 277 -22.36 -15.84 -6.53
N PRO A 278 -23.49 -15.38 -7.11
CA PRO A 278 -24.79 -15.57 -6.47
C PRO A 278 -24.94 -17.05 -6.13
N ALA A 279 -25.45 -17.37 -4.94
CA ALA A 279 -25.89 -18.73 -4.68
C ALA A 279 -26.92 -19.08 -5.75
N SER A 280 -26.56 -20.01 -6.64
CA SER A 280 -27.42 -20.56 -7.69
C SER A 280 -28.64 -21.23 -7.09
#